data_AF-A0A542S7H0-F1
#
_entry.id   AF-A0A542S7H0-F1
#
_cell.length_a   1.000
_cell.length_b   1.000
_cell.length_c   1.000
_cell.angle_alpha   90.00
_cell.angle_beta   90.00
_cell.angle_gamma   90.00
#
_symmetry.space_group_name_H-M   'P 1'
#
loop_
_entity.id
_entity.type
_entity.pdbx_description
1 polymer ?
#
loop_
_entity_poly.entity_id
_entity_poly.type
_entity_poly.pdbx_seq_one_letter_code
_entity_poly.pdbx_strand_id
1 'polypeptide(L)' 'MSIRFTDDLKLRTPAPAPIHTVSELRRRLALNGAPVEVVVEAVRGWLADNDVSPTLATSIARSPYAAALAPEGDVPPA' A
#
# COMPACT_ATOMS: atom_id res chain seq x y z
N MET A 1 -45.16 -14.38 -21.37
CA MET A 1 -43.85 -14.92 -21.77
C MET A 1 -42.80 -14.06 -21.07
N SER A 2 -42.31 -14.50 -19.91
CA SER A 2 -41.46 -13.67 -19.03
C SER A 2 -39.99 -13.86 -19.39
N ILE A 3 -39.33 -12.78 -19.82
CA ILE A 3 -37.90 -12.77 -20.07
C ILE A 3 -37.21 -12.70 -18.70
N ARG A 4 -36.66 -13.83 -18.24
CA ARG A 4 -35.79 -13.87 -17.07
C ARG A 4 -34.47 -13.21 -17.47
N PHE A 5 -34.23 -11.99 -16.98
CA PHE A 5 -32.91 -11.40 -16.92
C PHE A 5 -32.06 -12.26 -15.99
N THR A 6 -31.30 -13.17 -16.56
CA THR A 6 -30.23 -13.85 -15.85
C THR A 6 -29.05 -13.87 -16.80
N ASP A 7 -28.21 -12.84 -16.69
CA ASP A 7 -26.84 -12.92 -17.14
C ASP A 7 -26.00 -12.07 -16.18
N ASP A 8 -25.57 -12.76 -15.13
CA ASP A 8 -24.24 -12.72 -14.51
C ASP A 8 -23.31 -11.55 -14.92
N LEU A 9 -23.73 -10.30 -14.71
CA LEU A 9 -22.79 -9.22 -14.45
C LEU A 9 -22.27 -9.40 -13.03
N LYS A 10 -21.49 -10.47 -12.81
CA LYS A 10 -20.39 -10.42 -11.86
C LYS A 10 -19.48 -9.34 -12.39
N LEU A 11 -19.78 -8.09 -12.04
CA LEU A 11 -18.84 -6.99 -12.02
C LEU A 11 -17.63 -7.55 -11.28
N ARG A 12 -16.65 -8.06 -12.04
CA ARG A 12 -15.33 -8.36 -11.51
C ARG A 12 -14.88 -7.02 -10.99
N THR A 13 -14.99 -6.84 -9.68
CA THR A 13 -14.50 -5.65 -9.01
C THR A 13 -13.07 -5.50 -9.53
N PRO A 14 -12.75 -4.39 -10.23
CA PRO A 14 -11.42 -4.26 -10.81
C PRO A 14 -10.45 -4.46 -9.66
N ALA A 15 -9.56 -5.44 -9.80
CA ALA A 15 -8.53 -5.68 -8.80
C ALA A 15 -7.87 -4.32 -8.53
N PRO A 16 -7.74 -3.88 -7.27
CA PRO A 16 -7.18 -2.59 -6.96
C PRO A 16 -5.85 -2.48 -7.68
N ALA A 17 -5.65 -1.39 -8.44
CA ALA A 17 -4.45 -1.22 -9.24
C ALA A 17 -3.21 -1.43 -8.34
N PRO A 18 -2.16 -2.09 -8.84
CA PRO A 18 -0.94 -2.28 -8.08
C PRO A 18 -0.39 -0.94 -7.60
N ILE A 19 0.03 -0.87 -6.34
CA ILE A 19 0.59 0.35 -5.75
C ILE A 19 2.06 0.43 -6.14
N HIS A 20 2.44 1.51 -6.82
CA HIS A 20 3.81 1.67 -7.32
C HIS A 20 4.62 2.73 -6.57
N THR A 21 3.98 3.58 -5.78
CA THR A 21 4.64 4.67 -5.04
C THR A 21 4.16 4.79 -3.60
N VAL A 22 5.03 5.25 -2.71
CA VAL A 22 4.64 5.51 -1.31
C VAL A 22 3.59 6.62 -1.18
N SER A 23 3.56 7.57 -2.12
CA SER A 23 2.53 8.62 -2.17
C SER A 23 1.14 8.06 -2.44
N GLU A 24 1.04 7.09 -3.35
CA GLU A 24 -0.22 6.39 -3.61
C GLU A 24 -0.63 5.54 -2.41
N LEU A 25 0.33 4.86 -1.78
CA LEU A 25 0.09 4.10 -0.55
C LEU A 25 -0.48 4.98 0.57
N ARG A 26 0.16 6.13 0.83
CA ARG A 26 -0.32 7.12 1.81
C ARG A 26 -1.73 7.60 1.51
N ARG A 27 -2.07 7.82 0.23
CA ARG A 27 -3.40 8.25 -0.18
C ARG A 27 -4.45 7.16 0.11
N ARG A 28 -4.14 5.90 -0.18
CA ARG A 28 -5.04 4.75 0.09
C ARG A 28 -5.24 4.51 1.59
N LEU A 29 -4.19 4.70 2.39
CA LEU A 29 -4.24 4.57 3.85
C LEU A 29 -4.78 5.84 4.54
N ALA A 30 -5.20 6.86 3.79
CA ALA A 30 -5.67 8.14 4.30
C ALA A 30 -4.68 8.87 5.25
N LEU A 31 -3.37 8.67 5.06
CA LEU A 31 -2.28 9.21 5.89
C LEU A 31 -1.84 10.62 5.47
N ASN A 32 -2.75 11.39 4.86
CA ASN A 32 -2.45 12.74 4.40
C ASN A 32 -2.31 13.67 5.61
N GLY A 33 -1.13 14.27 5.79
CA GLY A 33 -0.82 15.12 6.95
C GLY A 33 -0.45 14.36 8.23
N ALA A 34 -0.41 13.02 8.20
CA ALA A 34 0.07 12.23 9.33
C ALA A 34 1.58 12.46 9.56
N PRO A 35 2.04 12.42 10.83
CA PRO A 35 3.47 12.50 11.14
C PRO A 35 4.22 11.30 10.56
N VAL A 36 5.53 11.48 10.30
CA VAL A 36 6.36 10.48 9.61
C VAL A 36 6.33 9.12 10.30
N GLU A 37 6.38 9.08 11.63
CA GLU A 37 6.33 7.85 12.43
C GLU A 37 5.05 7.05 12.20
N VAL A 38 3.89 7.73 12.20
CA VAL A 38 2.59 7.09 11.91
C VAL A 38 2.55 6.56 10.48
N VAL A 39 3.16 7.28 9.52
CA VAL A 39 3.26 6.79 8.14
C VAL A 39 4.16 5.56 8.05
N VAL A 40 5.30 5.56 8.75
CA VAL A 40 6.24 4.43 8.75
C VAL A 40 5.57 3.18 9.31
N GLU A 41 4.90 3.28 10.46
CA GLU A 41 4.22 2.15 11.10
C GLU A 41 3.07 1.61 10.23
N ALA A 42 2.26 2.51 9.65
CA ALA A 42 1.15 2.11 8.77
C ALA A 42 1.65 1.47 7.45
N VAL A 43 2.72 2.01 6.86
CA VAL A 43 3.36 1.41 5.69
C VAL A 43 3.94 0.05 6.06
N ARG A 44 4.65 -0.08 7.18
CA ARG A 44 5.20 -1.36 7.64
C ARG A 44 4.10 -2.42 7.82
N GLY A 45 3.01 -2.07 8.49
CA GLY A 45 1.85 -2.96 8.64
C GLY A 45 1.28 -3.37 7.28
N TRP A 46 1.12 -2.43 6.35
CA TRP A 46 0.65 -2.76 5.00
C TRP A 46 1.61 -3.69 4.25
N LEU A 47 2.92 -3.50 4.35
CA LEU A 47 3.93 -4.35 3.70
C LEU A 47 3.95 -5.78 4.28
N ALA A 48 3.55 -5.98 5.54
CA ALA A 48 3.50 -7.31 6.16
C ALA A 48 2.40 -8.20 5.55
N ASP A 49 1.29 -7.59 5.14
CA ASP A 49 0.11 -8.29 4.61
C ASP A 49 0.04 -8.28 3.07
N ASN A 50 0.94 -7.58 2.37
CA ASN A 50 0.84 -7.35 0.93
C ASN A 50 2.16 -7.61 0.20
N ASP A 51 2.06 -8.17 -1.01
CA ASP A 51 3.22 -8.32 -1.90
C ASP A 51 3.70 -6.95 -2.41
N VAL A 52 5.01 -6.73 -2.32
CA VAL A 52 5.62 -5.41 -2.55
C VAL A 52 6.36 -5.42 -3.87
N SER A 53 5.91 -4.58 -4.80
CA SER A 53 6.65 -4.41 -6.05
C SER A 53 8.04 -3.77 -5.82
N PRO A 54 9.08 -4.14 -6.58
CA PRO A 54 10.41 -3.54 -6.45
C PRO A 54 10.40 -2.02 -6.71
N THR A 55 9.46 -1.54 -7.53
CA THR A 55 9.22 -0.11 -7.76
C THR A 55 8.72 0.59 -6.49
N LEU A 56 7.76 -0.03 -5.79
CA LEU A 56 7.24 0.50 -4.52
C LEU A 56 8.33 0.49 -3.44
N ALA A 57 9.07 -0.61 -3.30
CA ALA A 57 10.20 -0.71 -2.38
C ALA A 57 11.25 0.40 -2.65
N THR A 58 11.62 0.60 -3.92
CA THR A 58 12.53 1.70 -4.32
C THR A 58 11.95 3.08 -3.98
N SER A 59 10.65 3.28 -4.18
CA SER A 59 9.97 4.52 -3.84
C SER A 59 9.99 4.79 -2.32
N ILE A 60 9.76 3.77 -1.50
CA ILE A 60 9.80 3.88 -0.03
C ILE A 60 11.24 4.15 0.45
N ALA A 61 12.23 3.42 -0.06
CA ALA A 61 13.64 3.59 0.30
C ALA A 61 14.21 4.98 -0.01
N ARG A 62 13.71 5.63 -1.07
CA ARG A 62 14.12 6.99 -1.46
C ARG A 62 13.31 8.12 -0.79
N SER A 63 12.39 7.76 0.10
CA SER A 63 11.47 8.68 0.78
C SER A 63 11.83 8.80 2.26
N PRO A 64 11.29 9.79 3.00
CA PRO A 64 11.46 9.89 4.46
C PRO A 64 10.89 8.70 5.24
N TYR A 65 10.29 7.73 4.57
CA TYR A 65 9.66 6.53 5.14
C TYR A 65 10.50 5.26 4.97
N ALA A 66 11.79 5.39 4.60
CA ALA A 66 12.68 4.26 4.36
C ALA A 66 12.76 3.27 5.55
N ALA A 67 12.58 3.76 6.78
CA ALA A 67 12.52 2.95 8.00
C ALA A 67 11.38 1.90 7.99
N ALA A 68 10.36 2.04 7.13
CA ALA A 68 9.31 1.05 6.97
C ALA A 68 9.80 -0.25 6.29
N LEU A 69 10.94 -0.20 5.57
CA LEU A 69 11.59 -1.36 4.95
C LEU A 69 12.64 -2.01 5.86
N ALA A 70 13.07 -1.32 6.92
CA ALA A 70 14.03 -1.87 7.86
C ALA A 70 13.33 -2.95 8.72
N PRO A 71 13.98 -4.11 8.95
CA PRO A 71 13.52 -5.04 9.97
C PRO A 71 13.55 -4.33 11.34
N GLU A 72 12.65 -4.69 12.26
CA GLU A 72 12.43 -4.01 13.56
C GLU A 72 13.65 -3.92 14.52
N GLY A 73 14.86 -4.23 14.06
CA GLY A 73 16.10 -4.15 14.84
C GLY A 73 17.28 -3.47 14.14
N ASP A 74 17.14 -2.94 12.91
CA ASP A 74 18.23 -2.29 12.17
C ASP A 74 18.04 -0.77 12.13
N VAL A 75 18.09 -0.13 13.30
CA VAL A 75 18.32 1.32 13.40
C VAL A 75 19.80 1.49 13.71
N PRO A 76 20.65 1.91 12.75
CA PRO A 76 22.04 2.18 13.07
C PRO A 76 22.10 3.30 14.12
N PRO A 77 22.86 3.14 15.22
CA PRO A 77 23.02 4.20 16.20
C PRO A 77 23.65 5.42 15.53
N ALA A 78 23.12 6.59 15.87
CA ALA A 78 23.57 7.91 15.40
C ALA A 78 25.02 8.23 15.79
#